data_AF-A0A2E1CQ04-F1
#
_entry.id   AF-A0A2E1CQ04-F1
#
_cell.length_a   1.000
_cell.length_b   1.000
_cell.length_c   1.000
_cell.angle_alpha   90.00
_cell.angle_beta   90.00
_cell.angle_gamma   90.00
#
_symmetry.space_group_name_H-M   'P 1'
#
loop_
_entity.id
_entity.type
_entity.pdbx_description
1 polymer ?
#
loop_
_entity_poly.entity_id
_entity_poly.type
_entity_poly.pdbx_seq_one_letter_code
_entity_poly.pdbx_strand_id
1 'polypeptide(L)'
;MMKKQLSIIIIALLALAACGSSGKPISFDDQTAPLKEDYKPYAGQLLGDAYSALDVPLVHRNFIEGCMSAGVIEFEEGSEQLLNLASTCGCNYQGLLILVKELHPDSRESQFKQFEDYDKQLKNEGGLANLDNRVKEIFSSCQG
;
A
#
# COMPACT_ATOMS: atom_id res chain seq x y z
N MET A 1 -31.36 1.66 0.61
CA MET A 1 -30.78 2.96 0.98
C MET A 1 -29.66 2.71 1.99
N MET A 2 -28.42 3.01 1.57
CA MET A 2 -27.15 3.05 2.33
C MET A 2 -26.97 2.02 3.46
N LYS A 3 -26.34 0.87 3.15
CA LYS A 3 -25.68 0.01 4.15
C LYS A 3 -24.73 -1.07 3.59
N LYS A 4 -24.53 -1.14 2.26
CA LYS A 4 -23.67 -2.14 1.62
C LYS A 4 -22.33 -1.60 1.09
N GLN A 5 -22.03 -0.31 1.28
CA GLN A 5 -20.84 0.33 0.70
C GLN A 5 -19.61 0.40 1.64
N LEU A 6 -19.66 -0.20 2.83
CA LEU A 6 -18.67 0.05 3.88
C LEU A 6 -17.88 -1.19 4.32
N SER A 7 -17.81 -2.23 3.49
CA SER A 7 -17.08 -3.47 3.86
C SER A 7 -16.15 -3.98 2.78
N ILE A 8 -15.68 -3.12 1.87
CA ILE A 8 -14.40 -3.38 1.20
C ILE A 8 -13.34 -3.00 2.22
N ILE A 9 -13.16 -3.86 3.21
CA ILE A 9 -12.02 -3.78 4.12
C ILE A 9 -10.80 -3.94 3.22
N ILE A 10 -10.08 -2.84 3.04
CA ILE A 10 -8.79 -2.74 2.37
C ILE A 10 -7.85 -3.66 3.15
N ILE A 11 -7.77 -4.92 2.74
CA ILE A 11 -6.65 -5.75 3.14
C ILE A 11 -5.59 -5.45 2.09
N ALA A 12 -4.85 -4.36 2.29
CA ALA A 12 -3.57 -4.16 1.66
C ALA A 12 -2.67 -5.30 2.16
N LEU A 13 -2.77 -6.46 1.52
CA LEU A 13 -1.84 -7.57 1.71
C LEU A 13 -0.52 -7.09 1.16
N LEU A 14 0.26 -6.44 2.03
CA LEU A 14 1.62 -6.01 1.76
C LEU A 14 2.44 -7.26 1.45
N ALA A 15 2.45 -7.72 0.20
CA ALA A 15 3.09 -8.96 -0.18
C ALA A 15 4.62 -8.80 -0.24
N LEU A 16 5.24 -8.40 0.87
CA LEU A 16 6.69 -8.46 1.11
C LEU A 16 7.26 -9.89 1.02
N ALA A 17 6.41 -10.90 0.79
CA ALA A 17 6.77 -12.30 0.65
C ALA A 17 6.96 -12.77 -0.82
N ALA A 18 7.05 -11.87 -1.81
CA ALA A 18 7.41 -12.27 -3.17
C ALA A 18 8.92 -12.56 -3.27
N CYS A 19 9.30 -13.78 -2.86
CA CYS A 19 10.61 -14.37 -3.02
C CYS A 19 10.79 -14.79 -4.49
N GLY A 20 11.42 -13.97 -5.31
CA GLY A 20 11.78 -14.31 -6.69
C GLY A 20 13.17 -13.79 -7.03
N SER A 21 14.15 -14.70 -7.15
CA SER A 21 15.55 -14.56 -7.63
C SER A 21 16.46 -13.44 -7.06
N SER A 22 15.93 -12.33 -6.55
CA SER A 22 16.64 -11.08 -6.28
C SER A 22 16.77 -10.74 -4.79
N GLY A 23 16.34 -11.66 -3.92
CA GLY A 23 16.38 -11.47 -2.47
C GLY A 23 15.27 -10.57 -1.93
N LYS A 24 15.05 -10.64 -0.61
CA LYS A 24 14.09 -9.80 0.10
C LYS A 24 14.57 -8.33 0.06
N PRO A 25 13.69 -7.33 -0.17
CA PRO A 25 14.10 -5.93 -0.05
C PRO A 25 14.60 -5.65 1.37
N ILE A 26 15.65 -4.84 1.48
CA ILE A 26 16.23 -4.40 2.76
C ILE A 26 15.94 -2.91 3.03
N SER A 27 15.44 -2.18 2.03
CA SER A 27 15.04 -0.78 2.10
C SER A 27 13.80 -0.47 1.25
N PHE A 28 13.24 0.73 1.43
CA PHE A 28 12.09 1.21 0.66
C PHE A 28 12.39 1.51 -0.80
N ASP A 29 13.66 1.73 -1.17
CA ASP A 29 14.08 2.16 -2.51
C ASP A 29 14.66 1.00 -3.34
N ASP A 30 14.65 -0.22 -2.80
CA ASP A 30 15.27 -1.37 -3.44
C ASP A 30 14.42 -1.93 -4.60
N GLN A 31 15.12 -2.53 -5.57
CA GLN A 31 14.54 -3.37 -6.63
C GLN A 31 13.43 -2.66 -7.41
N THR A 32 13.75 -1.48 -7.91
CA THR A 32 12.83 -0.69 -8.72
C THR A 32 12.55 -1.37 -10.05
N ALA A 33 11.32 -1.22 -10.51
CA ALA A 33 10.91 -1.63 -11.86
C ALA A 33 9.63 -0.87 -12.25
N PRO A 34 9.18 -0.99 -13.50
CA PRO A 34 7.91 -0.42 -13.90
C PRO A 34 6.74 -0.96 -13.08
N LEU A 35 5.72 -0.11 -12.92
CA LEU A 35 4.42 -0.51 -12.44
C LEU A 35 3.78 -1.50 -13.45
N LYS A 36 3.08 -2.53 -12.96
CA LYS A 36 2.35 -3.49 -13.82
C LYS A 36 1.36 -2.75 -14.71
N GLU A 37 1.15 -3.24 -15.93
CA GLU A 37 0.28 -2.59 -16.95
C GLU A 37 -1.10 -2.26 -16.38
N ASP A 38 -1.71 -3.21 -15.66
CA ASP A 38 -3.05 -3.07 -15.06
C ASP A 38 -3.18 -1.89 -14.08
N TYR A 39 -2.06 -1.41 -13.52
CA TYR A 39 -2.05 -0.30 -12.56
C TYR A 39 -1.55 1.02 -13.17
N LYS A 40 -0.94 1.00 -14.37
CA LYS A 40 -0.41 2.20 -15.02
C LYS A 40 -1.46 3.30 -15.27
N PRO A 41 -2.72 2.99 -15.64
CA PRO A 41 -3.75 4.02 -15.79
C PRO A 41 -3.99 4.84 -14.52
N TYR A 42 -3.66 4.29 -13.35
CA TYR A 42 -3.89 4.90 -12.04
C TYR A 42 -2.60 5.42 -11.39
N ALA A 43 -1.49 5.50 -12.13
CA ALA A 43 -0.19 5.86 -11.59
C ALA A 43 -0.20 7.23 -10.87
N GLY A 44 -0.96 8.20 -11.39
CA GLY A 44 -1.09 9.52 -10.75
C GLY A 44 -1.69 9.43 -9.33
N GLN A 45 -2.70 8.58 -9.13
CA GLN A 45 -3.31 8.36 -7.83
C GLN A 45 -2.44 7.50 -6.91
N LEU A 46 -1.77 6.48 -7.45
CA LEU A 46 -1.00 5.50 -6.69
C LEU A 46 0.37 6.02 -6.24
N LEU A 47 1.02 6.84 -7.06
CA LEU A 47 2.39 7.29 -6.87
C LEU A 47 2.48 8.77 -6.50
N GLY A 48 1.47 9.57 -6.88
CA GLY A 48 1.56 11.03 -6.85
C GLY A 48 2.76 11.52 -7.65
N ASP A 49 3.42 12.57 -7.16
CA ASP A 49 4.65 13.13 -7.76
C ASP A 49 5.93 12.43 -7.29
N ALA A 50 5.83 11.40 -6.43
CA ALA A 50 6.99 10.82 -5.75
C ALA A 50 7.83 9.90 -6.66
N TYR A 51 7.19 9.18 -7.58
CA TYR A 51 7.86 8.20 -8.43
C TYR A 51 7.33 8.25 -9.87
N SER A 52 8.21 7.94 -10.82
CA SER A 52 7.81 7.62 -12.19
C SER A 52 7.18 6.23 -12.23
N ALA A 53 6.15 6.04 -13.05
CA ALA A 53 5.54 4.72 -13.29
C ALA A 53 6.52 3.70 -13.91
N LEU A 54 7.69 4.13 -14.38
CA LEU A 54 8.75 3.27 -14.92
C LEU A 54 9.76 2.81 -13.86
N ASP A 55 9.79 3.45 -12.69
CA ASP A 55 10.83 3.27 -11.69
C ASP A 55 10.22 3.30 -10.28
N VAL A 56 9.46 2.26 -9.94
CA VAL A 56 8.73 2.14 -8.67
C VAL A 56 9.41 1.07 -7.80
N PRO A 57 9.79 1.39 -6.55
CA PRO A 57 10.40 0.41 -5.65
C PRO A 57 9.52 -0.81 -5.38
N LEU A 58 10.16 -1.96 -5.14
CA LEU A 58 9.45 -3.23 -4.95
C LEU A 58 8.42 -3.17 -3.81
N VAL A 59 8.77 -2.51 -2.71
CA VAL A 59 7.91 -2.39 -1.53
C VAL A 59 6.62 -1.63 -1.87
N HIS A 60 6.72 -0.54 -2.64
CA HIS A 60 5.56 0.24 -3.08
C HIS A 60 4.73 -0.55 -4.09
N ARG A 61 5.37 -1.23 -5.07
CA ARG A 61 4.65 -2.10 -6.02
C ARG A 61 3.87 -3.22 -5.32
N ASN A 62 4.46 -3.87 -4.31
CA ASN A 62 3.80 -4.91 -3.54
C ASN A 62 2.63 -4.37 -2.71
N PHE A 63 2.77 -3.16 -2.15
CA PHE A 63 1.64 -2.48 -1.49
C PHE A 63 0.50 -2.22 -2.47
N ILE A 64 0.81 -1.67 -3.65
CA ILE A 64 -0.18 -1.38 -4.70
C ILE A 64 -0.91 -2.65 -5.11
N GLU A 65 -0.17 -3.72 -5.41
CA GLU A 65 -0.78 -5.00 -5.81
C GLU A 65 -1.70 -5.56 -4.73
N GLY A 66 -1.25 -5.55 -3.47
CA GLY A 66 -2.08 -5.95 -2.34
C GLY A 66 -3.35 -5.12 -2.20
N CYS A 67 -3.24 -3.81 -2.36
CA CYS A 67 -4.34 -2.88 -2.14
C CYS A 67 -5.34 -2.81 -3.31
N MET A 68 -4.87 -2.95 -4.56
CA MET A 68 -5.67 -2.78 -5.78
C MET A 68 -6.22 -4.09 -6.35
N SER A 69 -5.62 -5.25 -6.02
CA SER A 69 -5.90 -6.52 -6.69
C SER A 69 -7.38 -6.92 -6.77
N ALA A 70 -8.15 -6.73 -5.70
CA ALA A 70 -9.60 -7.00 -5.73
C ALA A 70 -10.35 -5.99 -6.60
N GLY A 71 -10.00 -4.70 -6.49
CA GLY A 71 -10.68 -3.63 -7.22
C GLY A 71 -10.49 -3.72 -8.73
N VAL A 72 -9.31 -4.09 -9.21
CA VAL A 72 -9.07 -4.27 -10.67
C VAL A 72 -9.81 -5.48 -11.26
N ILE A 73 -10.27 -6.42 -10.41
CA ILE A 73 -11.12 -7.54 -10.83
C ILE A 73 -12.60 -7.15 -10.81
N GLU A 74 -13.01 -6.41 -9.78
CA GLU A 74 -14.42 -6.12 -9.51
C GLU A 74 -14.96 -4.90 -10.27
N PHE A 75 -14.11 -3.94 -10.62
CA PHE A 75 -14.51 -2.67 -11.22
C PHE A 75 -14.02 -2.53 -12.66
N GLU A 76 -14.79 -1.78 -13.45
CA GLU A 76 -14.40 -1.44 -14.83
C GLU A 76 -13.18 -0.52 -14.85
N GLU A 77 -12.31 -0.71 -15.83
CA GLU A 77 -11.14 0.14 -16.03
C GLU A 77 -11.55 1.61 -16.17
N GLY A 78 -10.89 2.50 -15.42
CA GLY A 78 -11.19 3.93 -15.44
C GLY A 78 -12.47 4.34 -14.69
N SER A 79 -13.17 3.40 -14.04
CA SER A 79 -14.32 3.73 -13.19
C SER A 79 -13.92 4.60 -11.99
N GLU A 80 -14.86 5.43 -11.52
CA GLU A 80 -14.68 6.29 -10.36
C GLU A 80 -14.33 5.47 -9.09
N GLN A 81 -14.94 4.30 -8.93
CA GLN A 81 -14.66 3.40 -7.82
C GLN A 81 -13.20 2.95 -7.81
N LEU A 82 -12.66 2.61 -8.98
CA LEU A 82 -11.27 2.15 -9.10
C LEU A 82 -10.27 3.30 -8.95
N LEU A 83 -10.61 4.50 -9.43
CA LEU A 83 -9.83 5.73 -9.20
C LEU A 83 -9.79 6.13 -7.72
N ASN A 84 -10.91 6.01 -7.01
CA ASN A 84 -10.99 6.29 -5.58
C ASN A 84 -10.21 5.25 -4.77
N LEU A 85 -10.28 3.97 -5.15
CA LEU A 85 -9.45 2.93 -4.56
C LEU A 85 -7.96 3.22 -4.77
N ALA A 86 -7.55 3.57 -6.00
CA ALA A 86 -6.17 3.94 -6.30
C ALA A 86 -5.68 5.11 -5.45
N SER A 87 -6.51 6.15 -5.28
CA SER A 87 -6.20 7.32 -4.46
C SER A 87 -6.04 6.92 -2.99
N THR A 88 -6.93 6.07 -2.49
CA THR A 88 -6.88 5.53 -1.14
C THR A 88 -5.61 4.72 -0.91
N CYS A 89 -5.22 3.87 -1.87
CA CYS A 89 -4.01 3.06 -1.80
C CYS A 89 -2.74 3.94 -1.79
N GLY A 90 -2.65 4.94 -2.67
CA GLY A 90 -1.54 5.88 -2.69
C GLY A 90 -1.41 6.65 -1.37
N CYS A 91 -2.52 7.19 -0.86
CA CYS A 91 -2.60 7.89 0.41
C CYS A 91 -2.14 7.02 1.58
N ASN A 92 -2.63 5.78 1.67
CA ASN A 92 -2.26 4.84 2.73
C ASN A 92 -0.77 4.54 2.74
N TYR A 93 -0.18 4.27 1.57
CA TYR A 93 1.26 4.00 1.48
C TYR A 93 2.10 5.19 1.95
N GLN A 94 1.76 6.40 1.50
CA GLN A 94 2.49 7.61 1.90
C GLN A 94 2.33 7.91 3.39
N GLY A 95 1.12 7.78 3.94
CA GLY A 95 0.88 7.94 5.37
C GLY A 95 1.70 6.97 6.21
N LEU A 96 1.77 5.69 5.81
CA LEU A 96 2.60 4.70 6.48
C LEU A 96 4.09 5.03 6.40
N LEU A 97 4.56 5.46 5.22
CA LEU A 97 5.96 5.84 5.01
C LEU A 97 6.36 7.05 5.87
N ILE A 98 5.47 8.04 6.01
CA ILE A 98 5.66 9.19 6.90
C ILE A 98 5.71 8.73 8.35
N LEU A 99 4.74 7.92 8.80
CA LEU A 99 4.66 7.46 10.17
C LEU A 99 5.92 6.70 10.61
N VAL A 100 6.43 5.78 9.77
CA VAL A 100 7.64 5.03 10.14
C VAL A 100 8.88 5.93 10.19
N LYS A 101 8.97 6.95 9.33
CA LYS A 101 10.04 7.96 9.36
C LYS A 101 9.97 8.81 10.63
N GLU A 102 8.77 9.18 11.08
CA GLU A 102 8.57 9.92 12.33
C GLU A 102 8.91 9.08 13.57
N LEU A 103 8.58 7.79 13.55
CA LEU A 103 8.87 6.86 14.64
C LEU A 103 10.35 6.50 14.76
N HIS A 104 11.05 6.48 13.64
CA HIS A 104 12.43 6.04 13.56
C HIS A 104 13.27 7.01 12.70
N PRO A 105 13.41 8.28 13.11
CA PRO A 105 14.04 9.32 12.28
C PRO A 105 15.50 9.01 11.92
N ASP A 106 16.21 8.31 12.80
CA ASP A 106 17.65 8.09 12.69
C ASP A 106 18.04 6.74 12.05
N SER A 107 17.06 5.90 11.69
CA SER A 107 17.35 4.52 11.25
C SER A 107 16.40 4.04 10.16
N ARG A 108 16.89 3.99 8.91
CA ARG A 108 16.16 3.41 7.78
C ARG A 108 15.84 1.92 7.99
N GLU A 109 16.73 1.19 8.64
CA GLU A 109 16.49 -0.23 8.99
C GLU A 109 15.31 -0.36 9.95
N SER A 110 15.23 0.49 10.97
CA SER A 110 14.12 0.48 11.92
C SER A 110 12.81 0.94 11.28
N GLN A 111 12.85 1.93 10.39
CA GLN A 111 11.68 2.34 9.58
C GLN A 111 11.15 1.17 8.76
N PHE A 112 12.03 0.48 8.04
CA PHE A 112 11.66 -0.65 7.21
C PHE A 112 11.11 -1.81 8.06
N LYS A 113 11.80 -2.16 9.15
CA LYS A 113 11.35 -3.20 10.09
C LYS A 113 9.96 -2.90 10.67
N GLN A 114 9.70 -1.66 11.07
CA GLN A 114 8.40 -1.26 11.60
C GLN A 114 7.29 -1.42 10.54
N PHE A 115 7.59 -1.08 9.28
CA PHE A 115 6.68 -1.30 8.16
C PHE A 115 6.40 -2.80 7.92
N GLU A 116 7.42 -3.66 8.00
CA GLU A 116 7.23 -5.11 7.92
C GLU A 116 6.37 -5.65 9.07
N ASP A 117 6.51 -5.06 10.26
CA ASP A 117 5.76 -5.49 11.43
C ASP A 117 4.27 -5.10 11.31
N TYR A 118 3.94 -3.96 10.68
CA TYR A 118 2.57 -3.64 10.30
C TYR A 118 1.98 -4.64 9.30
N ASP A 119 2.74 -5.03 8.27
CA ASP A 119 2.33 -6.06 7.32
C ASP A 119 2.03 -7.41 8.00
N LYS A 120 2.91 -7.86 8.90
CA LYS A 120 2.69 -9.11 9.66
C LYS A 120 1.45 -9.02 10.53
N GLN A 121 1.21 -7.88 11.19
CA GLN A 121 0.02 -7.69 12.03
C GLN A 121 -1.27 -7.77 11.20
N LEU A 122 -1.28 -7.20 9.99
CA LEU A 122 -2.41 -7.29 9.07
C LEU A 122 -2.71 -8.73 8.61
N LYS A 123 -1.68 -9.57 8.48
CA LYS A 123 -1.81 -10.98 8.04
C LYS A 123 -2.21 -11.94 9.16
N ASN A 124 -2.02 -11.58 10.43
CA ASN A 124 -2.35 -12.43 11.58
C ASN A 124 -3.85 -12.37 11.93
N GLU A 125 -4.34 -13.33 12.73
CA GLU A 125 -5.77 -13.53 13.07
C GLU A 125 -6.49 -12.35 13.78
N GLY A 126 -5.79 -11.24 14.09
CA GLY A 126 -6.41 -9.99 14.57
C GLY A 126 -6.45 -8.85 13.56
N GLY A 127 -5.84 -9.00 12.38
CA GLY A 127 -5.87 -8.05 11.27
C GLY A 127 -5.75 -6.58 11.69
N LEU A 128 -6.71 -5.76 11.25
CA LEU A 128 -6.79 -4.34 11.58
C LEU A 128 -6.91 -4.05 13.08
N ALA A 129 -7.50 -4.94 13.89
CA ALA A 129 -7.73 -4.68 15.31
C ALA A 129 -6.42 -4.56 16.10
N ASN A 130 -5.38 -5.28 15.67
CA ASN A 130 -4.07 -5.32 16.32
C ASN A 130 -3.12 -4.18 15.91
N LEU A 131 -3.47 -3.40 14.89
CA LEU A 131 -2.63 -2.30 14.42
C LEU A 131 -2.60 -1.14 15.42
N ASP A 132 -1.47 -0.41 15.41
CA ASP A 132 -1.32 0.88 16.08
C ASP A 132 -2.47 1.83 15.68
N ASN A 133 -3.01 2.58 16.63
CA ASN A 133 -4.11 3.50 16.36
C ASN A 133 -3.75 4.55 15.31
N ARG A 134 -2.48 4.96 15.21
CA ARG A 134 -2.00 5.89 14.17
C ARG A 134 -2.07 5.27 12.78
N VAL A 135 -1.82 3.97 12.66
CA VAL A 135 -1.99 3.25 11.39
C VAL A 135 -3.46 3.17 11.00
N LYS A 136 -4.34 2.88 11.98
CA LYS A 136 -5.79 2.87 11.76
C LYS A 136 -6.30 4.26 11.35
N GLU A 137 -5.79 5.31 11.98
CA GLU A 137 -6.10 6.71 11.66
C GLU A 137 -5.71 7.04 10.22
N ILE A 138 -4.50 6.67 9.77
CA ILE A 138 -4.08 6.82 8.37
C ILE A 138 -5.11 6.16 7.44
N PHE A 139 -5.43 4.89 7.67
CA PHE A 139 -6.37 4.17 6.83
C PHE A 139 -7.75 4.79 6.79
N SER A 140 -8.25 5.29 7.92
CA SER A 140 -9.53 5.99 7.98
C SER A 140 -9.49 7.36 7.28
N SER A 141 -8.38 8.09 7.37
CA SER A 141 -8.23 9.42 6.78
C SER A 141 -8.14 9.40 5.26
N CYS A 142 -7.68 8.28 4.69
CA CYS A 142 -7.54 8.07 3.26
C CYS A 142 -8.82 7.55 2.59
N GLN A 143 -9.86 7.21 3.35
CA GLN A 143 -11.17 6.80 2.83
C GLN A 143 -11.98 8.04 2.47
N GLY A 144 -11.80 8.55 1.25
CA GLY A 144 -12.56 9.66 0.65
C GLY A 144 -13.60 9.17 -0.34
#